data_AF-A0A973DBJ4-F1
#
_entry.id   AF-A0A973DBJ4-F1
#
_cell.length_a   1.000
_cell.length_b   1.000
_cell.length_c   1.000
_cell.angle_alpha   90.00
_cell.angle_beta   90.00
_cell.angle_gamma   90.00
#
_symmetry.space_group_name_H-M   'P 1'
#
loop_
_entity.id
_entity.type
_entity.pdbx_description
1 polymer ?
#
loop_
_entity_poly.entity_id
_entity_poly.type
_entity_poly.pdbx_seq_one_letter_code
_entity_poly.pdbx_strand_id
1 'polypeptide(L)'
;MDYQVFNIKKYNRLKSLSQKASYLLKCEITTREEIRCTTPCYQAVVDSVELPIWAATKEQTIAQAVLWIKESSLNYQTLSESGI
;
A
#
# COMPACT_ATOMS: atom_id res chain seq x y z
N MET A 1 -12.42 14.61 0.08
CA MET A 1 -12.22 13.16 0.19
C MET A 1 -11.75 12.93 1.62
N ASP A 2 -12.56 12.29 2.46
CA ASP A 2 -12.24 12.03 3.86
C ASP A 2 -11.47 10.71 3.93
N TYR A 3 -10.15 10.77 4.11
CA TYR A 3 -9.31 9.58 4.26
C TYR A 3 -9.46 9.03 5.67
N GLN A 4 -9.53 7.70 5.83
CA GLN A 4 -9.58 7.10 7.16
C GLN A 4 -8.21 7.18 7.84
N VAL A 5 -8.20 7.63 9.10
CA VAL A 5 -7.00 7.57 9.95
C VAL A 5 -6.52 6.13 10.03
N PHE A 6 -5.24 5.92 9.70
CA PHE A 6 -4.62 4.60 9.75
C PHE A 6 -4.58 4.09 11.19
N ASN A 7 -5.04 2.86 11.40
CA ASN A 7 -5.02 2.20 12.70
C ASN A 7 -4.26 0.88 12.60
N ILE A 8 -3.04 0.87 13.13
CA ILE A 8 -2.15 -0.30 13.12
C ILE A 8 -2.77 -1.51 13.83
N LYS A 9 -3.56 -1.33 14.90
CA LYS A 9 -4.24 -2.43 15.60
C LYS A 9 -5.29 -3.08 14.71
N LYS A 10 -6.06 -2.27 13.95
CA LYS A 10 -7.03 -2.78 12.99
C LYS A 10 -6.31 -3.50 11.85
N TYR A 11 -5.28 -2.89 11.26
CA TYR A 11 -4.47 -3.47 10.19
C TYR A 11 -3.86 -4.82 10.57
N ASN A 12 -3.23 -4.92 11.75
CA ASN A 12 -2.61 -6.16 12.24
C ASN A 12 -3.63 -7.24 12.62
N ARG A 13 -4.88 -6.87 12.93
CA ARG A 13 -5.97 -7.83 13.16
C ARG A 13 -6.55 -8.43 11.88
N LEU A 14 -6.36 -7.77 10.73
CA LEU A 14 -6.83 -8.30 9.45
C LEU A 14 -6.00 -9.53 9.10
N LYS A 15 -6.66 -10.67 8.90
CA LYS A 15 -5.99 -11.94 8.60
C LYS A 15 -5.68 -12.09 7.10
N SER A 16 -6.55 -11.55 6.25
CA SER A 16 -6.37 -11.63 4.80
C SER A 16 -5.60 -10.43 4.25
N LEU A 17 -4.70 -10.71 3.33
CA LEU A 17 -3.96 -9.68 2.58
C LEU A 17 -4.91 -8.80 1.76
N SER A 18 -5.99 -9.34 1.20
CA SER A 18 -7.02 -8.56 0.51
C SER A 18 -7.73 -7.58 1.44
N GLN A 19 -7.99 -7.98 2.69
CA GLN A 19 -8.57 -7.08 3.69
C GLN A 19 -7.58 -5.97 4.08
N LYS A 20 -6.30 -6.31 4.26
CA LYS A 20 -5.22 -5.34 4.50
C LYS A 20 -5.11 -4.35 3.35
N ALA A 21 -5.08 -4.83 2.12
CA ALA A 21 -5.05 -4.00 0.91
C ALA A 21 -6.27 -3.06 0.82
N SER A 22 -7.48 -3.59 0.99
CA SER A 22 -8.71 -2.78 1.01
C SER A 22 -8.73 -1.75 2.15
N TYR A 23 -8.10 -2.03 3.28
CA TYR A 23 -7.97 -1.09 4.38
C TYR A 23 -6.96 0.02 4.07
N LEU A 24 -5.80 -0.33 3.52
CA LEU A 24 -4.79 0.63 3.08
C LEU A 24 -5.31 1.59 2.01
N LEU A 25 -6.15 1.10 1.06
CA LEU A 25 -6.80 1.95 0.06
C LEU A 25 -7.78 2.98 0.62
N LYS A 26 -8.30 2.76 1.84
CA LYS A 26 -9.18 3.70 2.53
C LYS A 26 -8.41 4.73 3.36
N CYS A 27 -7.13 4.46 3.62
CA CYS A 27 -6.22 5.36 4.30
C CYS A 27 -5.53 6.29 3.31
N GLU A 28 -4.98 7.39 3.81
CA GLU A 28 -4.18 8.29 2.99
C GLU A 28 -2.82 7.63 2.68
N ILE A 29 -2.54 7.45 1.38
CA ILE A 29 -1.24 6.98 0.91
C ILE A 29 -0.39 8.22 0.66
N THR A 30 0.67 8.36 1.43
CA THR A 30 1.64 9.44 1.30
C THR A 30 2.96 8.90 0.77
N THR A 31 3.95 9.77 0.66
CA THR A 31 5.28 9.40 0.17
C THR A 31 6.32 9.95 1.11
N ARG A 32 7.40 9.19 1.28
CA ARG A 32 8.61 9.67 1.94
C ARG A 32 9.77 9.72 0.97
N GLU A 33 10.67 10.66 1.18
CA GLU A 33 11.93 10.72 0.45
C GLU A 33 12.86 9.63 0.96
N GLU A 34 13.41 8.84 0.04
CA GLU A 34 14.38 7.80 0.32
C GLU A 34 15.50 7.83 -0.72
N ILE A 35 16.72 7.50 -0.32
CA ILE A 35 17.85 7.42 -1.25
C ILE A 35 18.12 5.95 -1.52
N ARG A 36 17.88 5.52 -2.76
CA ARG A 36 18.18 4.15 -3.17
C ARG A 36 19.41 4.13 -4.06
N CYS A 37 20.43 3.39 -3.62
CA CYS A 37 21.76 3.27 -4.22
C CYS A 37 22.54 4.61 -4.26
N THR A 38 22.06 5.58 -5.03
CA THR A 38 22.65 6.93 -5.17
C THR A 38 21.65 7.98 -5.66
N THR A 39 20.40 7.59 -5.95
CA THR A 39 19.39 8.45 -6.58
C THR A 39 18.27 8.75 -5.59
N PRO A 40 17.86 10.02 -5.43
CA PRO A 40 16.69 10.34 -4.62
C PRO A 40 15.44 9.75 -5.29
N CYS A 41 14.68 9.01 -4.50
CA CYS A 41 13.40 8.45 -4.91
C CYS A 41 12.36 8.70 -3.83
N TYR A 42 11.10 8.46 -4.17
CA TYR A 42 10.00 8.49 -3.24
C TYR A 42 9.52 7.08 -2.99
N GLN A 43 9.42 6.71 -1.72
CA GLN A 43 8.80 5.47 -1.29
C GLN A 43 7.36 5.74 -0.87
N ALA A 44 6.44 4.87 -1.28
CA ALA A 44 5.06 4.95 -0.83
C ALA A 44 4.93 4.49 0.63
N VAL A 45 4.19 5.25 1.43
CA VAL A 45 3.94 4.94 2.83
C VAL A 45 2.48 5.18 3.18
N VAL A 46 1.95 4.37 4.08
CA VAL A 46 0.62 4.58 4.69
C VAL A 46 0.85 4.73 6.18
N ASP A 47 0.95 5.98 6.64
CA ASP A 47 1.32 6.30 8.01
C ASP A 47 2.63 5.58 8.40
N SER A 48 2.57 4.59 9.29
CA SER A 48 3.71 3.80 9.76
C SER A 48 4.02 2.56 8.90
N VAL A 49 3.28 2.31 7.82
CA VAL A 49 3.47 1.14 6.96
C VAL A 49 4.21 1.53 5.68
N GLU A 50 5.40 0.99 5.51
CA GLU A 50 6.21 1.15 4.30
C GLU A 50 5.74 0.18 3.21
N LEU A 51 5.38 0.72 2.03
CA LEU A 51 5.05 -0.10 0.88
C LEU A 51 6.31 -0.36 0.05
N PRO A 52 6.42 -1.53 -0.60
CA PRO A 52 7.56 -1.87 -1.44
C PRO A 52 7.44 -1.23 -2.83
N ILE A 53 7.11 0.07 -2.88
CA ILE A 53 6.88 0.83 -4.11
C ILE A 53 7.72 2.10 -4.06
N TRP A 54 8.53 2.28 -5.10
CA TRP A 54 9.42 3.42 -5.24
C TRP A 54 9.32 4.00 -6.63
N ALA A 55 9.25 5.32 -6.75
CA ALA A 55 9.37 6.00 -8.04
C ALA A 55 10.14 7.32 -7.93
N ALA A 56 10.46 7.90 -9.09
CA ALA A 56 11.21 9.17 -9.16
C ALA A 56 10.39 10.38 -8.70
N THR A 57 9.05 10.30 -8.73
CA THR A 57 8.15 11.40 -8.32
C THR A 57 7.09 10.92 -7.36
N LYS A 58 6.60 11.83 -6.50
CA LYS A 58 5.54 11.56 -5.51
C LYS A 58 4.27 11.03 -6.17
N GLU A 59 3.82 11.68 -7.25
CA GLU A 59 2.60 11.32 -7.96
C GLU A 59 2.68 9.91 -8.57
N GLN A 60 3.80 9.57 -9.22
CA GLN A 60 4.01 8.22 -9.76
C GLN A 60 4.04 7.18 -8.64
N THR A 61 4.70 7.49 -7.53
CA THR A 61 4.80 6.60 -6.38
C THR A 61 3.43 6.30 -5.79
N ILE A 62 2.57 7.31 -5.61
CA ILE A 62 1.20 7.13 -5.12
C ILE A 62 0.37 6.34 -6.13
N ALA A 63 0.44 6.68 -7.42
CA ALA A 63 -0.32 5.99 -8.45
C ALA A 63 0.06 4.50 -8.54
N GLN A 64 1.36 4.18 -8.50
CA GLN A 64 1.86 2.81 -8.47
C GLN A 64 1.47 2.09 -7.18
N ALA A 65 1.52 2.76 -6.04
CA ALA A 65 1.09 2.18 -4.77
C ALA A 65 -0.39 1.82 -4.79
N VAL A 66 -1.25 2.73 -5.28
CA VAL A 66 -2.68 2.46 -5.45
C VAL A 66 -2.91 1.26 -6.36
N LEU A 67 -2.21 1.20 -7.50
CA LEU A 67 -2.30 0.07 -8.44
C LEU A 67 -1.87 -1.23 -7.79
N TRP A 68 -0.69 -1.25 -7.14
CA TRP A 68 -0.15 -2.41 -6.46
C TRP A 68 -1.06 -2.92 -5.35
N ILE A 69 -1.67 -2.03 -4.56
CA ILE A 69 -2.61 -2.42 -3.52
C ILE A 69 -3.90 -2.99 -4.15
N LYS A 70 -4.39 -2.41 -5.25
CA LYS A 70 -5.56 -2.96 -5.98
C LYS A 70 -5.27 -4.35 -6.54
N GLU A 71 -4.14 -4.53 -7.21
CA GLU A 71 -3.70 -5.83 -7.73
C GLU A 71 -3.49 -6.85 -6.61
N SER A 72 -2.89 -6.44 -5.50
CA SER A 72 -2.75 -7.28 -4.31
C SER A 72 -4.09 -7.57 -3.63
N SER A 73 -5.12 -6.75 -3.80
CA SER A 73 -6.45 -7.10 -3.33
C SER A 73 -7.09 -8.16 -4.23
N LEU A 74 -6.98 -7.98 -5.55
CA LEU A 74 -7.57 -8.82 -6.60
C LEU A 74 -6.91 -10.19 -6.70
N ASN A 75 -5.58 -10.24 -6.80
CA ASN A 75 -4.81 -11.48 -6.95
C ASN A 75 -4.94 -12.40 -5.72
N TYR A 76 -5.13 -11.83 -4.54
CA TYR A 76 -5.33 -12.63 -3.32
C TYR A 76 -6.78 -13.07 -3.13
N GLN A 77 -7.75 -12.34 -3.71
CA GLN A 77 -9.14 -12.82 -3.81
C GLN A 77 -9.18 -14.10 -4.65
N THR A 78 -8.57 -14.08 -5.83
CA THR A 78 -8.49 -15.25 -6.73
C THR A 78 -7.66 -16.40 -6.15
N LEU A 79 -6.61 -16.13 -5.37
CA LEU A 79 -5.86 -17.17 -4.63
C LEU A 79 -6.64 -17.73 -3.43
N SER A 80 -7.46 -16.94 -2.75
CA SER A 80 -8.28 -17.43 -1.63
C SER A 80 -9.49 -18.27 -2.08
N GLU A 81 -9.93 -18.08 -3.32
CA GLU A 81 -10.97 -18.91 -3.98
C GLU A 81 -10.37 -20.14 -4.67
N SER A 82 -9.07 -20.14 -4.94
CA SER A 82 -8.32 -21.30 -5.44
C SER A 82 -7.74 -22.10 -4.27
N GLY A 83 -8.62 -22.72 -3.49
CA GLY A 83 -8.22 -23.65 -2.44
C GLY A 83 -7.37 -24.80 -2.99
N ILE A 84 -6.23 -25.05 -2.32
CA ILE A 84 -5.55 -26.35 -2.31
C ILE A 84 -5.53 -26.82 -0.86
#